data_AF-A0A963Z1U1-F1
#
_entry.id   AF-A0A963Z1U1-F1
#
_cell.length_a   1.000
_cell.length_b   1.000
_cell.length_c   1.000
_cell.angle_alpha   90.00
_cell.angle_beta   90.00
_cell.angle_gamma   90.00
#
_symmetry.space_group_name_H-M   'P 1'
#
loop_
_entity.id
_entity.type
_entity.pdbx_description
1 polymer ?
#
loop_
_entity_poly.entity_id
_entity_poly.type
_entity_poly.pdbx_seq_one_letter_code
_entity_poly.pdbx_strand_id
1 'polypeptide(L)' 'MPKVTMSLTDRDVANTDNLRQALDARSNAHAVSIALSLTSFLVGQLQQGHELCLRLPNGELQRVVMTELAAVGSVNV' A
#
# COMPACT_ATOMS: atom_id res chain seq x y z
N MET A 1 22.18 0.40 -8.94
CA MET A 1 21.02 0.79 -8.12
C MET A 1 21.50 1.01 -6.69
N PRO A 2 21.01 2.05 -5.97
CA PRO A 2 21.34 2.23 -4.57
C PRO A 2 20.83 1.03 -3.76
N LYS A 3 21.68 0.49 -2.89
CA LYS A 3 21.30 -0.58 -1.96
C LYS A 3 20.88 0.08 -0.65
N VAL A 4 19.61 -0.08 -0.29
CA VAL A 4 19.10 0.32 1.03
C VAL A 4 19.11 -0.92 1.92
N THR A 5 19.57 -0.76 3.16
CA THR A 5 19.49 -1.80 4.20
C THR A 5 18.68 -1.22 5.34
N MET A 6 17.74 -2.00 5.86
CA MET A 6 16.85 -1.58 6.95
C MET A 6 16.70 -2.70 7.97
N SER A 7 16.52 -2.32 9.22
CA SER A 7 16.12 -3.24 10.28
C SER A 7 14.62 -3.49 10.17
N LEU A 8 14.22 -4.75 10.12
CA LEU A 8 12.83 -5.16 10.04
C LEU A 8 12.42 -5.84 11.34
N THR A 9 11.19 -5.60 11.79
CA THR A 9 10.58 -6.39 12.85
C THR A 9 10.09 -7.72 12.27
N ASP A 10 9.82 -8.71 13.12
CA ASP A 10 9.23 -9.99 12.69
C ASP A 10 7.89 -9.80 11.96
N ARG A 11 7.12 -8.77 12.37
CA ARG A 11 5.87 -8.38 11.70
C ARG A 11 6.12 -7.87 10.29
N ASP A 12 7.18 -7.08 10.07
CA ASP A 12 7.51 -6.57 8.74
C ASP A 12 7.97 -7.68 7.81
N VAL A 13 8.71 -8.66 8.33
CA VAL A 13 9.11 -9.85 7.59
C VAL A 13 7.88 -10.66 7.18
N ALA A 14 6.98 -10.94 8.12
CA ALA A 14 5.74 -11.66 7.83
C ALA A 14 4.86 -10.93 6.80
N ASN A 15 4.73 -9.60 6.93
CA ASN A 15 4.01 -8.78 5.95
C ASN A 15 4.66 -8.84 4.56
N THR A 16 5.98 -8.76 4.50
CA THR A 16 6.72 -8.81 3.23
C THR A 16 6.55 -10.16 2.54
N ASP A 17 6.59 -11.26 3.30
CA ASP A 17 6.37 -12.60 2.76
C ASP A 17 4.94 -12.78 2.24
N ASN A 18 3.94 -12.27 2.98
CA ASN A 18 2.54 -12.27 2.54
C ASN A 18 2.37 -11.47 1.24
N LEU A 19 2.93 -10.26 1.17
CA LEU A 19 2.89 -9.42 -0.03
C LEU A 19 3.61 -10.09 -1.20
N ARG A 20 4.76 -10.74 -0.96
CA ARG A 20 5.49 -11.44 -1.99
C ARG A 20 4.63 -12.53 -2.63
N GLN A 21 3.91 -13.32 -1.82
CA GLN A 21 3.02 -14.35 -2.32
C GLN A 21 1.81 -13.76 -3.05
N ALA A 22 1.15 -12.75 -2.46
CA ALA A 22 -0.05 -12.14 -3.03
C ALA A 22 0.21 -11.42 -4.36
N LEU A 23 1.41 -10.87 -4.55
CA LEU A 23 1.81 -10.12 -5.74
C LEU A 23 2.60 -10.97 -6.75
N ASP A 24 2.78 -12.27 -6.48
CA ASP A 24 3.64 -13.18 -7.25
C ASP A 24 5.06 -12.60 -7.50
N ALA A 25 5.63 -11.99 -6.47
CA ALA A 25 6.92 -11.33 -6.57
C ALA A 25 8.08 -12.33 -6.41
N ARG A 26 9.09 -12.18 -7.27
CA ARG A 26 10.29 -13.03 -7.31
C ARG A 26 11.17 -12.96 -6.05
N SER A 27 11.07 -11.89 -5.26
CA SER A 27 11.86 -11.69 -4.04
C SER A 27 11.19 -10.71 -3.08
N ASN A 28 11.61 -10.70 -1.82
CA ASN A 28 11.12 -9.76 -0.81
C ASN A 28 11.41 -8.30 -1.20
N ALA A 29 12.60 -8.02 -1.75
CA ALA A 29 12.93 -6.69 -2.24
C ALA A 29 12.03 -6.25 -3.41
N HIS A 30 11.70 -7.17 -4.32
CA HIS A 30 10.76 -6.88 -5.40
C HIS A 30 9.35 -6.62 -4.86
N ALA A 31 8.88 -7.41 -3.89
CA ALA A 31 7.60 -7.21 -3.22
C ALA A 31 7.51 -5.83 -2.54
N VAL A 32 8.55 -5.44 -1.79
CA VAL A 32 8.64 -4.12 -1.15
C VAL A 32 8.61 -3.01 -2.21
N SER A 33 9.33 -3.15 -3.32
CA SER A 33 9.32 -2.17 -4.41
C SER A 33 7.94 -2.00 -5.04
N ILE A 34 7.20 -3.09 -5.26
CA ILE A 34 5.82 -3.05 -5.77
C ILE A 34 4.91 -2.38 -4.73
N ALA A 35 5.00 -2.77 -3.46
CA ALA A 35 4.18 -2.21 -2.39
C ALA A 35 4.39 -0.69 -2.24
N LEU A 36 5.63 -0.19 -2.32
CA LEU A 36 5.92 1.23 -2.31
C LEU A 36 5.30 1.96 -3.51
N SER A 37 5.36 1.37 -4.70
CA SER A 37 4.78 1.94 -5.92
C SER A 37 3.24 2.02 -5.82
N LEU A 38 2.59 0.95 -5.35
CA LEU A 38 1.14 0.91 -5.12
C LEU A 38 0.72 1.92 -4.05
N THR A 39 1.47 2.03 -2.96
CA THR A 39 1.20 3.00 -1.89
C THR A 39 1.31 4.42 -2.43
N SER A 40 2.36 4.73 -3.18
CA SER A 40 2.51 6.05 -3.81
C SER A 40 1.37 6.39 -4.77
N PHE A 41 0.91 5.42 -5.56
CA PHE A 41 -0.25 5.60 -6.43
C PHE A 41 -1.51 5.90 -5.63
N LEU A 42 -1.81 5.10 -4.60
CA LEU A 42 -3.00 5.29 -3.75
C LEU A 42 -2.98 6.65 -3.04
N VAL A 43 -1.84 7.05 -2.46
CA VAL A 43 -1.66 8.38 -1.86
C VAL A 43 -2.00 9.47 -2.88
N GLY A 44 -1.45 9.38 -4.10
CA GLY A 44 -1.70 10.37 -5.15
C GLY A 44 -3.17 10.46 -5.56
N GLN A 45 -3.89 9.34 -5.64
CA GLN A 45 -5.32 9.33 -5.93
C GLN A 45 -6.14 9.96 -4.80
N LEU A 46 -5.83 9.62 -3.55
CA LEU A 46 -6.53 10.17 -2.38
C LEU A 46 -6.32 11.67 -2.23
N GLN A 47 -5.11 12.18 -2.51
CA GLN A 47 -4.81 13.62 -2.52
C GLN A 47 -5.61 14.40 -3.59
N GLN A 48 -6.01 13.73 -4.67
CA GLN A 48 -6.88 14.31 -5.71
C GLN A 48 -8.36 14.27 -5.32
N GLY A 49 -8.70 13.72 -4.15
CA GLY A 49 -10.07 13.60 -3.67
C GLY A 49 -10.81 12.36 -4.15
N HIS A 50 -10.13 11.39 -4.77
CA HIS A 50 -10.73 10.11 -5.13
C HIS A 50 -10.99 9.26 -3.88
N GLU A 51 -12.03 8.43 -3.92
CA GLU A 51 -12.34 7.47 -2.87
C GLU A 51 -11.76 6.09 -3.18
N LEU A 52 -11.32 5.38 -2.14
CA LEU A 52 -10.93 3.97 -2.24
C LEU A 52 -12.15 3.09 -1.94
N CYS A 53 -12.51 2.23 -2.91
CA CYS A 53 -13.60 1.29 -2.79
C CYS A 53 -13.10 -0.14 -3.02
N LEU A 54 -13.49 -1.07 -2.14
CA LEU A 54 -13.31 -2.50 -2.34
C LEU A 54 -14.55 -3.06 -3.03
N ARG A 55 -14.34 -3.82 -4.11
CA ARG A 55 -15.40 -4.64 -4.71
C ARG A 55 -15.38 -6.01 -4.07
N LEU A 56 -16.44 -6.31 -3.34
CA LEU A 56 -16.65 -7.61 -2.72
C LEU A 56 -17.05 -8.67 -3.77
N PRO A 57 -16.89 -9.97 -3.49
CA PRO A 57 -17.27 -11.04 -4.42
C PRO A 57 -18.75 -11.04 -4.82
N ASN A 58 -19.62 -10.52 -3.95
CA ASN A 58 -21.05 -10.34 -4.22
C ASN A 58 -21.37 -9.14 -5.13
N GLY A 59 -20.34 -8.39 -5.58
CA GLY A 59 -20.46 -7.21 -6.43
C GLY A 59 -20.69 -5.90 -5.67
N GLU A 60 -20.88 -5.94 -4.35
CA GLU A 60 -21.04 -4.73 -3.53
C GLU A 60 -19.73 -3.93 -3.45
N LEU A 61 -19.88 -2.61 -3.37
CA LEU A 61 -18.76 -1.70 -3.13
C LEU A 61 -18.75 -1.28 -1.67
N GLN A 62 -17.64 -1.52 -0.99
CA GLN A 62 -17.40 -1.04 0.36
C GLN A 62 -16.34 0.07 0.33
N ARG A 63 -16.71 1.26 0.81
CA ARG A 63 -15.77 2.37 0.96
C ARG A 63 -14.76 2.04 2.06
N VAL A 64 -13.48 2.22 1.76
CA VAL A 64 -12.37 2.06 2.71
C VAL A 64 -11.97 3.43 3.23
N VAL A 65 -11.97 3.58 4.54
CA VAL A 65 -11.46 4.78 5.21
C VAL A 65 -10.10 4.44 5.82
N MET A 66 -9.04 5.02 5.27
CA MET A 66 -7.68 4.90 5.83
C MET A 66 -7.36 6.16 6.64
N THR A 67 -7.56 6.09 7.95
CA THR A 67 -7.36 7.21 8.88
C THR A 67 -5.95 7.79 8.84
N GLU A 68 -4.95 6.93 8.66
CA GLU A 68 -3.52 7.26 8.59
C GLU A 68 -3.17 8.04 7.31
N LEU A 69 -3.98 7.89 6.26
CA LEU A 69 -3.86 8.64 5.00
C LEU A 69 -4.71 9.91 4.98
N ALA A 70 -5.75 10.01 5.81
CA ALA A 70 -6.57 11.22 5.91
C ALA A 70 -5.75 12.45 6.39
N ALA A 71 -4.70 12.21 7.19
CA ALA A 71 -3.76 13.25 7.60
C ALA A 71 -2.95 13.84 6.43
N VAL A 72 -2.79 13.09 5.32
CA VAL A 72 -2.04 13.52 4.13
C VAL A 72 -2.84 14.48 3.25
N GLY A 73 -4.18 14.50 3.38
CA GLY A 73 -5.09 15.43 2.71
C GLY A 73 -5.40 16.71 3.51
N SER A 74 -4.85 16.85 4.72
CA SER A 74 -5.05 18.03 5.58
C SER A 74 -4.01 19.14 5.33
N VAL A 75 -3.45 19.21 4.11
CA VAL A 75 -2.63 20.36 3.69
C VAL A 75 -3.57 21.34 3.00
N ASN A 76 -3.93 22.37 3.76
CA ASN A 76 -4.67 23.59 3.39
C ASN A 76 -4.85 23.82 1.88
N VAL A 77 -6.11 23.79 1.44
CA VAL A 77 -6.59 24.68 0.36
C VAL A 77 -7.21 25.90 1.03
#